data_AF-A0A6J4FH04-F1
#
_entry.id   AF-A0A6J4FH04-F1
#
_cell.length_a   1.000
_cell.length_b   1.000
_cell.length_c   1.000
_cell.angle_alpha   90.00
_cell.angle_beta   90.00
_cell.angle_gamma   90.00
#
_symmetry.space_group_name_H-M   'P 1'
#
loop_
_entity.id
_entity.type
_entity.pdbx_description
1 polymer ?
#
loop_
_entity_poly.entity_id
_entity_poly.type
_entity_poly.pdbx_seq_one_letter_code
_entity_poly.pdbx_strand_id
1 'polypeptide(L)'
;MKINDDNGRLVIDLPAVLDLPVASELRDLLLDLASRDTAAEIAVGGAGVERASTAAIQVLLAGAQALKAASRRLELEAPSEPLITAFRHLGLANDLNRMITA
;
A
#
# COMPACT_ATOMS: atom_id res chain seq x y z
N MET A 1 -1.68 -11.19 5.49
CA MET A 1 -1.22 -9.90 6.03
C MET A 1 -1.91 -9.59 7.35
N LYS A 2 -1.23 -8.91 8.26
CA LYS A 2 -1.79 -8.46 9.55
C LYS A 2 -1.89 -6.93 9.55
N ILE A 3 -2.91 -6.40 10.24
CA ILE A 3 -3.04 -4.97 10.51
C ILE A 3 -2.68 -4.75 11.97
N ASN A 4 -1.78 -3.82 12.23
CA ASN A 4 -1.46 -3.34 13.57
C ASN A 4 -2.12 -1.97 13.77
N ASP A 5 -2.54 -1.67 14.99
CA ASP A 5 -2.96 -0.32 15.38
C ASP A 5 -1.76 0.37 16.04
N ASP A 6 -1.33 1.49 15.46
CA ASP A 6 -0.28 2.35 16.01
C ASP A 6 -0.83 3.76 16.16
N ASN A 7 -1.19 4.12 17.40
CA ASN A 7 -1.65 5.46 17.77
C ASN A 7 -2.78 6.00 16.89
N GLY A 8 -3.72 5.13 16.48
CA GLY A 8 -4.86 5.53 15.62
C GLY A 8 -4.57 5.49 14.12
N ARG A 9 -3.39 5.02 13.69
CA ARG A 9 -3.09 4.60 12.32
C ARG A 9 -3.16 3.08 12.20
N LEU A 10 -3.71 2.61 11.09
CA LEU A 10 -3.72 1.19 10.76
C LEU A 10 -2.49 0.88 9.90
N VAL A 11 -1.58 0.08 10.42
CA VAL A 11 -0.30 -0.25 9.80
C VAL A 11 -0.35 -1.64 9.17
N ILE A 12 0.06 -1.74 7.90
CA ILE A 12 0.17 -2.99 7.15
C ILE A 12 1.62 -3.18 6.74
N ASP A 13 2.28 -4.21 7.25
CA ASP A 13 3.63 -4.56 6.80
C ASP A 13 3.56 -5.42 5.53
N LEU A 14 4.19 -4.95 4.46
CA LEU A 14 4.31 -5.70 3.22
C LEU A 14 5.35 -6.83 3.39
N PRO A 15 5.04 -8.06 2.95
CA PRO A 15 6.02 -9.14 2.97
C PRO A 15 7.12 -8.90 1.91
N ALA A 16 8.23 -9.64 2.04
CA ALA A 16 9.38 -9.50 1.14
C ALA A 16 9.05 -9.75 -0.34
N VAL A 17 8.08 -10.61 -0.63
CA VAL A 17 7.66 -10.94 -2.00
C VAL A 17 6.19 -10.59 -2.19
N LEU A 18 5.92 -9.65 -3.10
CA LEU A 18 4.57 -9.25 -3.49
C LEU A 18 4.22 -9.85 -4.86
N ASP A 19 3.98 -11.16 -4.89
CA ASP A 19 3.53 -11.87 -6.08
C ASP A 19 2.00 -11.79 -6.25
N LEU A 20 1.47 -12.51 -7.24
CA LEU A 20 0.04 -12.45 -7.58
C LEU A 20 -0.88 -12.91 -6.43
N PRO A 21 -0.61 -14.04 -5.74
CA PRO A 21 -1.37 -14.42 -4.55
C PRO A 21 -1.39 -13.33 -3.47
N VAL A 22 -0.22 -12.77 -3.13
CA VAL A 22 -0.11 -11.72 -2.12
C VAL A 22 -0.82 -10.44 -2.55
N ALA A 23 -0.78 -10.10 -3.85
CA ALA A 23 -1.53 -8.96 -4.39
C ALA A 23 -3.05 -9.15 -4.24
N SER A 24 -3.57 -10.37 -4.41
CA SER A 24 -4.99 -10.65 -4.16
C SER A 24 -5.34 -10.49 -2.68
N GLU A 25 -4.51 -10.99 -1.77
CA GLU A 25 -4.71 -10.82 -0.33
C GLU A 25 -4.68 -9.33 0.06
N LEU A 26 -3.72 -8.57 -0.47
CA LEU A 26 -3.63 -7.12 -0.24
C LEU A 26 -4.87 -6.39 -0.76
N ARG A 27 -5.40 -6.77 -1.93
CA ARG A 27 -6.62 -6.17 -2.48
C ARG A 27 -7.78 -6.35 -1.52
N ASP A 28 -8.01 -7.57 -1.07
CA ASP A 28 -9.14 -7.88 -0.19
C ASP A 28 -9.01 -7.15 1.15
N LEU A 29 -7.79 -7.05 1.67
CA LEU A 29 -7.47 -6.27 2.86
C LEU A 29 -7.78 -4.77 2.69
N LEU A 30 -7.35 -4.16 1.58
CA LEU A 30 -7.56 -2.74 1.32
C LEU A 30 -9.04 -2.41 1.06
N LEU A 31 -9.79 -3.33 0.44
CA LEU A 31 -11.24 -3.19 0.26
C LEU A 31 -11.98 -3.26 1.60
N ASP A 32 -11.63 -4.22 2.46
CA ASP A 32 -12.18 -4.30 3.81
C ASP A 32 -11.91 -2.99 4.57
N LEU A 33 -10.66 -2.55 4.58
CA LEU A 33 -10.25 -1.31 5.22
C LEU A 33 -10.99 -0.08 4.70
N ALA A 34 -11.20 0.03 3.39
CA ALA A 34 -11.94 1.14 2.78
C ALA A 34 -13.42 1.15 3.16
N SER A 35 -13.99 -0.01 3.52
CA SER A 35 -15.39 -0.13 3.96
C SER A 35 -15.62 0.14 5.45
N ARG A 36 -14.56 0.20 6.26
CA ARG A 36 -14.66 0.45 7.71
C ARG A 36 -15.09 1.89 8.00
N ASP A 37 -16.03 2.04 8.91
CA ASP A 37 -16.46 3.33 9.46
C ASP A 37 -15.46 3.84 10.51
N THR A 38 -14.33 4.38 10.02
CA THR A 38 -13.27 4.94 10.85
C THR A 38 -12.54 6.04 10.09
N ALA A 39 -12.03 7.04 10.82
CA ALA A 39 -11.18 8.08 10.27
C ALA A 39 -9.69 7.71 10.26
N ALA A 40 -9.31 6.51 10.75
CA ALA A 40 -7.92 6.09 10.85
C ALA A 40 -7.22 6.11 9.48
N GLU A 41 -6.06 6.77 9.42
CA GLU A 41 -5.19 6.73 8.24
C GLU A 41 -4.53 5.34 8.11
N ILE A 42 -4.11 5.00 6.90
CA ILE A 42 -3.53 3.69 6.61
C ILE A 42 -2.08 3.87 6.19
N ALA A 43 -1.18 3.26 6.95
CA ALA A 43 0.24 3.19 6.63
C ALA A 43 0.58 1.81 6.09
N VAL A 44 1.36 1.77 5.03
CA VAL A 44 1.85 0.53 4.42
C VAL A 44 3.37 0.52 4.50
N GLY A 45 3.94 -0.35 5.32
CA GLY A 45 5.39 -0.50 5.48
C GLY A 45 6.00 -1.24 4.28
N GLY A 46 6.87 -0.57 3.54
CA GLY A 46 7.51 -1.11 2.33
C GLY A 46 8.99 -1.52 2.50
N ALA A 47 9.56 -1.38 3.70
CA ALA A 47 11.01 -1.50 3.92
C ALA A 47 11.56 -2.90 3.64
N GLY A 48 10.78 -3.94 3.95
CA GLY A 48 11.18 -5.34 3.78
C GLY A 48 10.98 -5.91 2.38
N VAL A 49 10.44 -5.14 1.43
CA VAL A 49 10.08 -5.65 0.10
C VAL A 49 11.33 -5.88 -0.74
N GLU A 50 11.56 -7.12 -1.17
CA GLU A 50 12.67 -7.50 -2.06
C GLU A 50 12.21 -7.64 -3.51
N ARG A 51 10.92 -7.94 -3.73
CA ARG A 51 10.36 -8.11 -5.08
C ARG A 51 8.87 -7.76 -5.11
N ALA A 52 8.47 -6.94 -6.09
CA ALA A 52 7.08 -6.60 -6.32
C ALA A 52 6.63 -6.93 -7.75
N SER A 53 5.48 -7.58 -7.88
CA SER A 53 4.81 -7.79 -9.16
C SER A 53 4.01 -6.56 -9.58
N THR A 54 3.76 -6.42 -10.88
CA THR A 54 2.89 -5.36 -11.43
C THR A 54 1.50 -5.37 -10.77
N ALA A 55 0.96 -6.55 -10.48
CA ALA A 55 -0.34 -6.68 -9.82
C ALA A 55 -0.35 -6.03 -8.43
N ALA A 56 0.71 -6.21 -7.64
CA ALA A 56 0.83 -5.59 -6.32
C ALA A 56 0.84 -4.05 -6.41
N ILE A 57 1.56 -3.49 -7.39
CA ILE A 57 1.59 -2.04 -7.63
C ILE A 57 0.21 -1.50 -7.99
N GLN A 58 -0.50 -2.19 -8.89
CA GLN A 58 -1.86 -1.81 -9.27
C GLN A 58 -2.83 -1.86 -8.10
N VAL A 59 -2.70 -2.86 -7.22
CA VAL A 59 -3.53 -3.00 -6.02
C VAL A 59 -3.28 -1.85 -5.03
N LEU A 60 -2.01 -1.49 -4.79
CA LEU A 60 -1.67 -0.35 -3.93
C LEU A 60 -2.30 0.95 -4.43
N LEU A 61 -2.22 1.21 -5.74
CA LEU A 61 -2.79 2.40 -6.36
C LEU A 61 -4.32 2.41 -6.33
N ALA A 62 -4.94 1.26 -6.61
CA ALA A 62 -6.39 1.12 -6.55
C ALA A 62 -6.92 1.29 -5.12
N GLY A 63 -6.23 0.72 -4.13
CA GLY A 63 -6.54 0.89 -2.73
C GLY A 63 -6.41 2.34 -2.26
N ALA A 64 -5.34 3.04 -2.68
CA ALA A 64 -5.16 4.45 -2.40
C ALA A 64 -6.32 5.31 -2.96
N GLN A 65 -6.79 5.01 -4.18
CA GLN A 65 -7.97 5.67 -4.77
C GLN A 65 -9.25 5.36 -3.98
N ALA A 66 -9.48 4.10 -3.60
CA ALA A 66 -10.66 3.70 -2.83
C ALA A 66 -10.72 4.40 -1.46
N LEU A 67 -9.59 4.47 -0.75
CA LEU A 67 -9.49 5.16 0.53
C LEU A 67 -9.67 6.67 0.38
N LYS A 68 -9.13 7.25 -0.69
CA LYS A 68 -9.34 8.66 -1.02
C LYS A 68 -10.82 8.99 -1.22
N ALA A 69 -11.58 8.11 -1.88
CA ALA A 69 -13.02 8.29 -2.03
C ALA A 69 -13.76 8.28 -0.68
N ALA A 70 -13.23 7.58 0.32
CA ALA A 70 -13.68 7.60 1.71
C ALA A 70 -13.05 8.73 2.56
N SER A 71 -12.45 9.75 1.93
CA SER A 71 -11.74 10.86 2.59
C SER A 71 -10.60 10.43 3.53
N ARG A 72 -10.00 9.28 3.25
CA ARG A 72 -8.85 8.71 3.99
C ARG A 72 -7.65 8.60 3.05
N ARG A 73 -6.46 8.47 3.63
CA ARG A 73 -5.21 8.34 2.87
C ARG A 73 -4.55 6.99 3.13
N LEU A 74 -3.95 6.46 2.06
CA LEU A 74 -3.00 5.36 2.13
C LEU A 74 -1.61 5.93 1.90
N GLU A 75 -0.73 5.74 2.87
CA GLU A 75 0.64 6.22 2.86
C GLU A 75 1.58 5.02 2.74
N LEU A 76 2.59 5.13 1.89
CA LEU A 76 3.63 4.12 1.73
C LEU A 76 4.88 4.58 2.50
N GLU A 77 5.21 3.86 3.56
CA GLU A 77 6.31 4.19 4.46
C GLU A 77 7.57 3.41 4.10
N ALA A 78 8.69 4.12 4.07
CA ALA A 78 10.03 3.57 3.82
C ALA A 78 10.05 2.53 2.68
N PRO A 79 9.54 2.83 1.47
CA PRO A 79 9.55 1.86 0.39
C PRO A 79 10.99 1.46 0.04
N SER A 80 11.23 0.16 -0.06
CA SER A 80 12.52 -0.37 -0.47
C SER A 80 12.87 0.01 -1.92
N GLU A 81 14.16 -0.02 -2.28
CA GLU A 81 14.59 0.27 -3.65
C GLU A 81 13.94 -0.66 -4.70
N PRO A 82 13.77 -1.99 -4.46
CA PRO A 82 13.01 -2.84 -5.38
C PRO A 82 11.57 -2.40 -5.59
N LEU A 83 10.88 -1.95 -4.53
CA LEU A 83 9.51 -1.45 -4.63
C LEU A 83 9.46 -0.14 -5.41
N ILE A 84 10.36 0.81 -5.09
CA ILE A 84 10.49 2.08 -5.82
C ILE A 84 10.77 1.83 -7.30
N THR A 85 11.69 0.92 -7.60
CA THR A 85 12.07 0.53 -8.96
C THR A 85 10.88 -0.07 -9.71
N ALA A 86 10.07 -0.90 -9.07
CA ALA A 86 8.87 -1.46 -9.68
C ALA A 86 7.86 -0.37 -10.10
N PHE A 87 7.61 0.64 -9.24
CA PHE A 87 6.80 1.80 -9.64
C PHE A 87 7.42 2.57 -10.82
N ARG A 88 8.73 2.84 -10.78
CA ARG A 88 9.44 3.58 -11.83
C ARG A 88 9.41 2.87 -13.18
N HIS A 89 9.61 1.55 -13.21
CA HIS A 89 9.54 0.75 -14.43
C HIS A 89 8.16 0.80 -15.11
N LEU A 90 7.10 1.04 -14.33
CA LEU A 90 5.74 1.19 -14.84
C LEU A 90 5.39 2.65 -15.20
N GLY A 91 6.32 3.60 -15.05
CA GLY A 91 6.08 5.02 -15.28
C GLY A 91 5.26 5.71 -14.18
N LEU A 92 5.14 5.08 -13.00
CA LEU A 92 4.26 5.50 -11.90
C LEU A 92 5.01 6.25 -10.79
N ALA A 93 6.15 6.86 -11.11
CA ALA A 93 6.98 7.58 -10.14
C ALA A 93 6.23 8.75 -9.47
N ASN A 94 5.39 9.46 -10.24
CA ASN A 94 4.58 10.55 -9.70
C ASN A 94 3.50 10.05 -8.74
N ASP A 95 2.91 8.89 -9.01
CA ASP A 95 1.92 8.29 -8.13
C ASP A 95 2.56 7.79 -6.84
N LEU A 96 3.74 7.15 -6.94
CA LEU A 96 4.55 6.80 -5.78
C LEU A 96 4.86 8.02 -4.90
N ASN A 97 5.32 9.12 -5.51
CA ASN A 97 5.65 10.35 -4.76
C ASN A 97 4.44 10.97 -4.04
N ARG A 98 3.21 10.75 -4.52
CA ARG A 98 1.99 11.20 -3.85
C ARG A 98 1.59 10.31 -2.67
N MET A 99 2.10 9.08 -2.64
CA MET A 99 1.81 8.10 -1.59
C MET A 99 2.87 8.07 -0.50
N ILE A 100 4.10 8.51 -0.78
CA ILE A 100 5.16 8.59 0.23
C ILE A 100 4.97 9.86 1.06
N THR A 101 4.99 9.72 2.38
CA THR A 101 5.11 10.84 3.31
C THR A 101 6.59 11.13 3.55
N ALA A 102 6.97 12.42 3.50
CA ALA A 102 8.34 12.89 3.75
C ALA A 102 8.74 12.76 5.22
#